data_AF-A0A7C6BGP1-F1
#
_entry.id   AF-A0A7C6BGP1-F1
#
_cell.length_a   1.000
_cell.length_b   1.000
_cell.length_c   1.000
_cell.angle_alpha   90.00
_cell.angle_beta   90.00
_cell.angle_gamma   90.00
#
_symmetry.space_group_name_H-M   'P 1'
#
loop_
_entity.id
_entity.type
_entity.pdbx_description
1 polymer ?
#
loop_
_entity_poly.entity_id
_entity_poly.type
_entity_poly.pdbx_seq_one_letter_code
_entity_poly.pdbx_strand_id
1 'polypeptide(L)'
;LLTLGYCLMLLLFSVLLGIGNANLSPQWSDTATMLSFSPGGFDPAFAVSRKMVKLTMPYPALLQIFGLLFLYMLLLSSVQLAFTVMKSRKTGAAIALLIGLTGFVLTPERFMAWLNLPREFQFYANLLSAWLSPLQHATYIMHNFGYDLLPRISTSSLILGGLSLLFFLLAAFKIRGYNFMFTGGTFDE
;
A
#
# COMPACT_ATOMS: atom_id res chain seq x y z
N LEU A 1 16.09 -5.75 -4.13
CA LEU A 1 17.19 -4.82 -3.76
C LEU A 1 16.86 -3.38 -4.19
N LEU A 2 16.68 -3.11 -5.48
CA LEU A 2 16.36 -1.76 -5.96
C LEU A 2 15.10 -1.16 -5.29
N THR A 3 14.02 -1.95 -5.20
CA THR A 3 12.77 -1.56 -4.52
C THR A 3 12.97 -1.24 -3.05
N LEU A 4 13.82 -2.00 -2.36
CA LEU A 4 14.17 -1.78 -0.95
C LEU A 4 14.97 -0.48 -0.80
N GLY A 5 15.96 -0.25 -1.66
CA GLY A 5 16.74 0.99 -1.66
C GLY A 5 15.86 2.23 -1.88
N TYR A 6 14.91 2.16 -2.83
CA TYR A 6 13.94 3.22 -3.07
C TYR A 6 13.04 3.48 -1.85
N CYS A 7 12.53 2.43 -1.19
CA CYS A 7 11.71 2.60 0.01
C CYS A 7 12.51 3.18 1.18
N LEU A 8 13.77 2.77 1.36
CA LEU A 8 14.65 3.35 2.37
C LEU A 8 14.94 4.82 2.09
N MET A 9 15.15 5.18 0.83
CA MET A 9 15.31 6.56 0.40
C MET A 9 14.05 7.39 0.75
N LEU A 10 12.86 6.88 0.44
CA LEU A 10 11.60 7.54 0.82
C LEU A 10 11.46 7.72 2.34
N LEU A 11 11.81 6.69 3.12
CA LEU A 11 11.79 6.77 4.57
C LEU A 11 12.77 7.84 5.08
N LEU A 12 13.99 7.86 4.55
CA LEU A 12 15.03 8.83 4.91
C LEU A 12 14.56 10.26 4.62
N PHE A 13 14.03 10.55 3.43
CA PHE A 13 13.48 11.87 3.12
C PHE A 13 12.27 12.23 3.99
N SER A 14 11.40 11.27 4.29
CA SER A 14 10.26 11.50 5.17
C SER A 14 10.69 11.87 6.59
N VAL A 15 11.73 11.20 7.11
CA VAL A 15 12.31 11.52 8.42
C VAL A 15 12.99 12.89 8.39
N LEU A 16 13.77 13.21 7.34
CA LEU A 16 14.44 14.50 7.20
C LEU A 16 13.44 15.66 7.13
N LEU A 17 12.35 15.50 6.39
CA LEU A 17 11.28 16.51 6.33
C LEU A 17 10.51 16.62 7.66
N GLY A 18 10.38 15.51 8.39
CA GLY A 18 9.65 15.44 9.66
C GLY A 18 10.46 15.81 10.89
N ILE A 19 11.80 15.87 10.82
CA ILE A 19 12.67 15.99 12.00
C ILE A 19 12.43 17.26 12.81
N GLY A 20 12.03 18.36 12.15
CA GLY A 20 11.73 19.63 12.82
C GLY A 20 10.51 19.57 13.75
N ASN A 21 9.60 18.62 13.52
CA ASN A 21 8.36 18.47 14.28
C ASN A 21 8.29 17.12 15.02
N ALA A 22 9.34 16.30 14.95
CA ALA A 22 9.36 14.95 15.49
C ALA A 22 9.94 14.92 16.90
N ASN A 23 9.24 14.25 17.81
CA ASN A 23 9.77 13.92 19.12
C ASN A 23 10.68 12.69 19.00
N LEU A 24 11.87 12.77 19.61
CA LEU A 24 12.82 11.65 19.68
C LEU A 24 12.42 10.58 20.71
N SER A 25 11.55 10.94 21.65
CA SER A 25 10.96 9.99 22.58
C SER A 25 9.90 9.13 21.87
N PRO A 26 9.73 7.85 22.25
CA PRO A 26 8.77 6.92 21.64
C PRO A 26 7.32 7.23 22.03
N GLN A 27 6.88 8.47 21.78
CA GLN A 27 5.55 8.98 22.13
C GLN A 27 4.89 9.65 20.93
N TRP A 28 3.57 9.53 20.85
CA TRP A 28 2.78 10.30 19.89
C TRP A 28 2.83 11.78 20.24
N SER A 29 2.73 12.64 19.23
CA SER A 29 2.61 14.10 19.43
C SER A 29 1.36 14.43 20.26
N ASP A 30 1.45 15.46 21.11
CA ASP A 30 0.32 15.90 21.96
C ASP A 30 -0.93 16.23 21.13
N THR A 31 -0.74 16.80 19.93
CA THR A 31 -1.85 17.05 18.99
C THR A 31 -2.52 15.75 18.55
N ALA A 32 -1.76 14.70 18.23
CA ALA A 32 -2.31 13.40 17.84
C ALA A 32 -3.06 12.74 19.02
N THR A 33 -2.53 12.89 20.23
CA THR A 33 -3.16 12.42 21.47
C THR A 33 -4.48 13.16 21.73
N MET A 34 -4.51 14.49 21.65
CA MET A 34 -5.73 15.29 21.82
C MET A 34 -6.77 14.95 20.74
N LEU A 35 -6.34 14.77 19.50
CA LEU A 35 -7.20 14.36 18.39
C LEU A 35 -7.85 12.99 18.66
N SER A 36 -7.13 12.11 19.37
CA SER A 36 -7.63 10.79 19.79
C SER A 36 -8.77 10.85 20.82
N PHE A 37 -8.98 12.00 21.46
CA PHE A 37 -10.03 12.23 22.46
C PHE A 37 -11.16 13.15 21.99
N SER A 38 -11.08 13.71 20.78
CA SER A 38 -12.12 14.60 20.24
C SER A 38 -13.49 13.90 20.11
N PRO A 39 -14.62 14.55 20.49
CA PRO A 39 -15.97 13.96 20.42
C PRO A 39 -16.33 13.46 19.01
N GLY A 40 -17.02 12.32 18.97
CA GLY A 40 -17.31 11.58 17.74
C GLY A 40 -18.41 12.21 16.88
N GLY A 41 -18.01 13.13 16.00
CA GLY A 41 -18.79 13.58 14.84
C GLY A 41 -18.05 13.47 13.51
N PHE A 42 -16.81 12.95 13.53
CA PHE A 42 -15.94 12.87 12.36
C PHE A 42 -15.91 11.48 11.73
N ASP A 43 -15.70 11.49 10.42
CA ASP A 43 -15.50 10.38 9.47
C ASP A 43 -15.02 9.05 10.10
N PRO A 44 -15.53 7.88 9.69
CA PRO A 44 -15.01 6.57 10.11
C PRO A 44 -13.48 6.44 10.11
N ALA A 45 -12.75 7.09 9.19
CA ALA A 45 -11.29 7.11 9.18
C ALA A 45 -10.67 7.70 10.46
N PHE A 46 -11.37 8.65 11.08
CA PHE A 46 -10.96 9.28 12.33
C PHE A 46 -11.06 8.29 13.49
N ALA A 47 -12.15 7.53 13.57
CA ALA A 47 -12.36 6.55 14.63
C ALA A 47 -11.24 5.49 14.70
N VAL A 48 -10.75 5.05 13.54
CA VAL A 48 -9.64 4.09 13.45
C VAL A 48 -8.31 4.73 13.86
N SER A 49 -8.06 5.96 13.42
CA SER A 49 -6.86 6.72 13.80
C SER A 49 -6.77 6.94 15.31
N ARG A 50 -7.90 7.18 16.00
CA ARG A 50 -7.93 7.27 17.48
C ARG A 50 -7.51 5.97 18.15
N LYS A 51 -7.97 4.82 17.64
CA LYS A 51 -7.61 3.50 18.19
C LYS A 51 -6.15 3.17 17.91
N MET A 52 -5.66 3.49 16.72
CA MET A 52 -4.27 3.30 16.34
C MET A 52 -3.32 4.01 17.31
N VAL A 53 -3.56 5.29 17.62
CA VAL A 53 -2.76 6.06 18.59
C VAL A 53 -2.79 5.43 19.98
N LYS A 54 -3.93 4.88 20.41
CA LYS A 54 -4.09 4.27 21.75
C LYS A 54 -3.45 2.88 21.87
N LEU A 55 -3.34 2.13 20.78
CA LEU A 55 -2.94 0.72 20.78
C LEU A 55 -1.50 0.50 20.30
N THR A 56 -0.87 1.50 19.68
CA THR A 56 0.44 1.33 19.03
C THR A 56 1.45 2.35 19.52
N MET A 57 2.72 1.96 19.53
CA MET A 57 3.84 2.86 19.73
C MET A 57 4.34 3.37 18.37
N PRO A 58 4.91 4.59 18.29
CA PRO A 58 5.27 5.22 17.01
C PRO A 58 6.35 4.45 16.23
N TYR A 59 7.39 3.92 16.89
CA TYR A 59 8.46 3.19 16.20
C TYR A 59 8.02 1.83 15.63
N PRO A 60 7.31 0.97 16.38
CA PRO A 60 6.71 -0.24 15.80
C PRO A 60 5.71 0.06 14.67
N ALA A 61 4.88 1.11 14.81
CA ALA A 61 3.97 1.53 13.75
C ALA A 61 4.71 1.98 12.49
N LEU A 62 5.81 2.74 12.64
CA LEU A 62 6.68 3.13 11.53
C LEU A 62 7.25 1.93 10.79
N LEU A 63 7.74 0.91 11.51
CA LEU A 63 8.28 -0.30 10.89
C LEU A 63 7.18 -1.05 10.12
N GLN A 64 5.98 -1.14 10.69
CA GLN A 64 4.84 -1.75 10.00
C GLN A 64 4.46 -0.97 8.73
N ILE A 65 4.29 0.36 8.81
CA ILE A 65 4.01 1.21 7.64
C ILE A 65 5.07 1.02 6.55
N PHE A 66 6.34 1.05 6.93
CA PHE A 66 7.46 0.82 6.03
C PHE A 66 7.38 -0.57 5.37
N GLY A 67 7.12 -1.62 6.16
CA GLY A 67 6.98 -2.99 5.67
C GLY A 67 5.83 -3.14 4.66
N LEU A 68 4.67 -2.53 4.95
CA LEU A 68 3.51 -2.54 4.05
C LEU A 68 3.82 -1.80 2.75
N LEU A 69 4.41 -0.61 2.84
CA LEU A 69 4.83 0.18 1.67
C LEU A 69 5.83 -0.60 0.82
N PHE A 70 6.81 -1.23 1.45
CA PHE A 70 7.80 -2.05 0.76
C PHE A 70 7.16 -3.23 0.04
N LEU A 71 6.27 -3.98 0.69
CA LEU A 71 5.57 -5.10 0.08
C LEU A 71 4.67 -4.67 -1.09
N TYR A 72 4.01 -3.51 -0.97
CA TYR A 72 3.21 -2.94 -2.05
C TYR A 72 4.06 -2.53 -3.26
N MET A 73 5.17 -1.82 -3.05
CA MET A 73 6.10 -1.47 -4.13
C MET A 73 6.76 -2.70 -4.75
N LEU A 74 7.03 -3.72 -3.95
CA LEU A 74 7.53 -5.02 -4.42
C LEU A 74 6.49 -5.71 -5.31
N LEU A 75 5.21 -5.69 -4.93
CA LEU A 75 4.12 -6.23 -5.73
C LEU A 75 4.04 -5.54 -7.09
N LEU A 76 3.96 -4.20 -7.12
CA LEU A 76 3.90 -3.44 -8.37
C LEU A 76 5.10 -3.73 -9.28
N SER A 77 6.30 -3.81 -8.71
CA SER A 77 7.51 -4.12 -9.45
C SER A 77 7.51 -5.56 -9.99
N SER A 78 7.04 -6.53 -9.20
CA SER A 78 6.93 -7.94 -9.60
C SER A 78 5.92 -8.13 -10.73
N VAL A 79 4.78 -7.43 -10.66
CA VAL A 79 3.75 -7.42 -11.70
C VAL A 79 4.30 -6.79 -12.99
N GLN A 80 4.92 -5.62 -12.88
CA GLN A 80 5.54 -4.95 -14.04
C GLN A 80 6.56 -5.87 -14.72
N LEU A 81 7.40 -6.54 -13.94
CA LEU A 81 8.39 -7.49 -14.45
C LEU A 81 7.72 -8.69 -15.14
N ALA A 82 6.77 -9.34 -14.49
CA ALA A 82 6.07 -10.51 -15.03
C ALA A 82 5.42 -10.22 -16.38
N PHE A 83 4.67 -9.11 -16.49
CA PHE A 83 4.03 -8.72 -17.74
C PHE A 83 5.00 -8.18 -18.80
N THR A 84 6.12 -7.59 -18.38
CA THR A 84 7.20 -7.21 -19.30
C THR A 84 7.79 -8.42 -19.99
N VAL A 85 8.08 -9.49 -19.23
CA VAL A 85 8.61 -10.75 -19.76
C VAL A 85 7.57 -11.48 -20.62
N MET A 86 6.29 -11.45 -20.24
CA MET A 86 5.25 -12.19 -20.96
C MET A 86 4.84 -11.57 -22.29
N LYS A 87 4.82 -10.24 -22.40
CA LYS A 87 4.25 -9.57 -23.59
C LYS A 87 5.13 -8.44 -24.10
N SER A 88 5.33 -7.39 -23.31
CA SER A 88 6.20 -6.26 -23.68
C SER A 88 6.46 -5.33 -22.51
N ARG A 89 7.56 -4.57 -22.58
CA ARG A 89 7.93 -3.53 -21.58
C ARG A 89 6.84 -2.46 -21.41
N LYS A 90 6.21 -2.03 -22.50
CA LYS A 90 5.13 -1.02 -22.46
C LYS A 90 3.91 -1.56 -21.73
N THR A 91 3.54 -2.82 -21.99
CA THR A 91 2.40 -3.48 -21.33
C THR A 91 2.65 -3.65 -19.84
N GLY A 92 3.86 -4.07 -19.43
CA GLY A 92 4.19 -4.22 -18.02
C GLY A 92 4.05 -2.92 -17.23
N ALA A 93 4.60 -1.82 -17.77
CA ALA A 93 4.47 -0.50 -17.14
C ALA A 93 3.01 -0.01 -17.10
N ALA A 94 2.26 -0.20 -18.18
CA ALA A 94 0.85 0.20 -18.24
C ALA A 94 -0.01 -0.55 -17.20
N ILE A 95 0.19 -1.85 -17.02
CA ILE A 95 -0.57 -2.65 -16.03
C ILE A 95 -0.23 -2.22 -14.61
N ALA A 96 1.05 -2.02 -14.29
CA ALA A 96 1.45 -1.56 -12.96
C ALA A 96 0.85 -0.18 -12.63
N LEU A 97 0.81 0.72 -13.62
CA LEU A 97 0.16 2.03 -13.49
C LEU A 97 -1.34 1.88 -13.29
N LEU A 98 -2.01 1.04 -14.07
CA LEU A 98 -3.44 0.77 -13.92
C LEU A 98 -3.77 0.21 -12.53
N ILE A 99 -2.96 -0.69 -11.99
CA ILE A 99 -3.13 -1.20 -10.61
C ILE A 99 -2.97 -0.07 -9.59
N GLY A 100 -1.98 0.81 -9.76
CA GLY A 100 -1.85 2.02 -8.93
C GLY A 100 -3.09 2.92 -8.99
N LEU A 101 -3.65 3.13 -10.19
CA LEU A 101 -4.87 3.92 -10.39
C LEU A 101 -6.12 3.23 -9.85
N THR A 102 -6.19 1.89 -9.88
CA THR A 102 -7.31 1.18 -9.26
C THR A 102 -7.39 1.47 -7.77
N GLY A 103 -6.25 1.66 -7.09
CA GLY A 103 -6.23 2.08 -5.70
C GLY A 103 -6.90 3.43 -5.44
N PHE A 104 -6.79 4.37 -6.39
CA PHE A 104 -7.47 5.67 -6.34
C PHE A 104 -8.96 5.57 -6.71
N VAL A 105 -9.31 4.66 -7.62
CA VAL A 105 -10.69 4.46 -8.07
C VAL A 105 -11.52 3.72 -7.03
N LEU A 106 -10.91 2.74 -6.36
CA LEU A 106 -11.50 1.90 -5.33
C LEU A 106 -11.43 2.60 -3.96
N THR A 107 -12.06 3.76 -3.85
CA THR A 107 -12.30 4.41 -2.54
C THR A 107 -13.73 4.11 -2.06
N PRO A 108 -13.96 4.05 -0.74
CA PRO A 108 -15.27 3.72 -0.20
C PRO A 108 -16.38 4.69 -0.63
N GLU A 109 -16.04 5.97 -0.74
CA GLU A 109 -16.94 7.04 -1.21
C GLU A 109 -17.44 6.79 -2.64
N ARG A 110 -16.55 6.34 -3.53
CA ARG A 110 -16.89 6.03 -4.92
C ARG A 110 -17.70 4.75 -5.02
N PHE A 111 -17.38 3.74 -4.20
CA PHE A 111 -18.20 2.54 -4.10
C PHE A 111 -19.63 2.85 -3.65
N MET A 112 -19.81 3.71 -2.65
CA MET A 112 -21.14 4.17 -2.24
C MET A 112 -21.87 4.91 -3.35
N ALA A 113 -21.18 5.80 -4.07
CA ALA A 113 -21.76 6.56 -5.17
C ALA A 113 -22.17 5.67 -6.35
N TRP A 114 -21.38 4.65 -6.68
CA TRP A 114 -21.66 3.73 -7.78
C TRP A 114 -22.79 2.76 -7.47
N LEU A 115 -22.86 2.27 -6.24
CA LEU A 115 -23.82 1.27 -5.82
C LEU A 115 -25.07 1.89 -5.13
N ASN A 116 -25.14 3.22 -5.03
CA ASN A 116 -26.25 3.97 -4.45
C ASN A 116 -26.66 3.47 -3.04
N LEU A 117 -25.69 3.09 -2.20
CA LEU A 117 -26.00 2.53 -0.89
C LEU A 117 -26.40 3.62 0.11
N PRO A 118 -27.41 3.36 0.97
CA PRO A 118 -27.66 4.19 2.13
C PRO A 118 -26.44 4.23 3.06
N ARG A 119 -26.28 5.34 3.81
CA ARG A 119 -25.14 5.57 4.72
C ARG A 119 -24.95 4.47 5.77
N GLU A 120 -25.99 3.71 6.07
CA GLU A 120 -25.96 2.56 6.98
C GLU A 120 -25.03 1.43 6.48
N PHE A 121 -24.79 1.32 5.17
CA PHE A 121 -23.91 0.32 4.58
C PHE A 121 -22.49 0.81 4.30
N GLN A 122 -22.11 2.00 4.81
CA GLN A 122 -20.75 2.54 4.70
C GLN A 122 -19.67 1.56 5.15
N PHE A 123 -19.97 0.79 6.19
CA PHE A 123 -19.09 -0.25 6.71
C PHE A 123 -18.74 -1.31 5.66
N TYR A 124 -19.73 -1.78 4.87
CA TYR A 124 -19.50 -2.78 3.84
C TYR A 124 -18.73 -2.22 2.64
N ALA A 125 -18.97 -0.96 2.28
CA ALA A 125 -18.19 -0.28 1.24
C ALA A 125 -16.71 -0.13 1.66
N ASN A 126 -16.46 0.24 2.92
CA ASN A 126 -15.10 0.28 3.49
C ASN A 126 -14.44 -1.11 3.48
N LEU A 127 -15.19 -2.15 3.86
CA LEU A 127 -14.70 -3.52 3.87
C LEU A 127 -14.33 -3.99 2.46
N LEU A 128 -15.22 -3.82 1.48
CA LEU A 128 -14.95 -4.18 0.08
C LEU A 128 -13.76 -3.42 -0.48
N SER A 129 -13.68 -2.12 -0.20
CA SER A 129 -12.55 -1.28 -0.59
C SER A 129 -11.24 -1.78 0.02
N ALA A 130 -11.23 -2.14 1.30
CA ALA A 130 -10.05 -2.62 2.01
C ALA A 130 -9.53 -3.96 1.47
N TRP A 131 -10.43 -4.86 1.05
CA TRP A 131 -10.07 -6.19 0.53
C TRP A 131 -9.77 -6.21 -0.98
N LEU A 132 -10.44 -5.38 -1.77
CA LEU A 132 -10.31 -5.41 -3.23
C LEU A 132 -9.12 -4.58 -3.72
N SER A 133 -8.73 -3.56 -2.97
CA SER A 133 -7.68 -2.63 -3.39
C SER A 133 -6.32 -3.01 -2.80
N PRO A 134 -5.32 -3.34 -3.64
CA PRO A 134 -3.95 -3.59 -3.18
C PRO A 134 -3.35 -2.38 -2.47
N LEU A 135 -3.81 -1.16 -2.82
CA LEU A 135 -3.39 0.08 -2.16
C LEU A 135 -3.92 0.16 -0.72
N GLN A 136 -5.17 -0.26 -0.50
CA GLN A 136 -5.78 -0.22 0.84
C GLN A 136 -5.13 -1.24 1.78
N HIS A 137 -4.68 -2.39 1.26
CA HIS A 137 -3.81 -3.32 2.00
C HIS A 137 -2.45 -2.72 2.39
N ALA A 138 -2.00 -1.63 1.75
CA ALA A 138 -0.81 -0.88 2.14
C ALA A 138 -1.13 0.30 3.08
N THR A 139 -2.39 0.76 3.12
CA THR A 139 -2.85 1.87 3.94
C THR A 139 -2.99 1.43 5.40
N TYR A 140 -2.10 1.91 6.27
CA TYR A 140 -2.02 1.46 7.66
C TYR A 140 -3.32 1.65 8.45
N ILE A 141 -4.03 2.77 8.25
CA ILE A 141 -5.31 3.05 8.91
C ILE A 141 -6.47 2.13 8.45
N MET A 142 -6.29 1.35 7.37
CA MET A 142 -7.27 0.40 6.85
C MET A 142 -7.00 -1.04 7.31
N HIS A 143 -6.45 -1.18 8.52
CA HIS A 143 -6.19 -2.47 9.14
C HIS A 143 -6.95 -2.61 10.46
N ASN A 144 -7.15 -3.86 10.88
CA ASN A 144 -7.87 -4.15 12.11
C ASN A 144 -7.09 -3.69 13.36
N PHE A 145 -7.56 -2.61 14.00
CA PHE A 145 -7.12 -2.13 15.31
C PHE A 145 -8.11 -2.49 16.43
N GLY A 146 -8.67 -3.70 16.39
CA GLY A 146 -9.21 -4.36 17.58
C GLY A 146 -10.63 -4.92 17.47
N TYR A 147 -11.48 -4.51 16.53
CA TYR A 147 -12.89 -5.00 16.51
C TYR A 147 -13.59 -4.92 15.13
N ASP A 148 -12.87 -4.85 14.01
CA ASP A 148 -13.49 -4.78 12.68
C ASP A 148 -13.17 -5.99 11.80
N LEU A 149 -14.01 -6.26 10.80
CA LEU A 149 -13.81 -7.28 9.76
C LEU A 149 -12.69 -6.94 8.76
N LEU A 150 -11.95 -5.84 8.98
CA LEU A 150 -10.82 -5.43 8.16
C LEU A 150 -9.66 -6.44 8.23
N PRO A 151 -8.83 -6.53 7.18
CA PRO A 151 -7.68 -7.42 7.17
C PRO A 151 -6.70 -7.04 8.30
N ARG A 152 -6.15 -8.06 8.97
CA ARG A 152 -5.05 -7.85 9.91
C ARG A 152 -3.79 -7.46 9.13
N ILE A 153 -2.90 -6.69 9.77
CA ILE A 153 -1.61 -6.31 9.19
C ILE A 153 -0.84 -7.54 8.69
N SER A 154 -0.80 -8.62 9.48
CA SER A 154 -0.14 -9.87 9.07
C SER A 154 -0.80 -10.51 7.85
N THR A 155 -2.13 -10.48 7.75
CA THR A 155 -2.88 -11.04 6.61
C THR A 155 -2.59 -10.25 5.35
N SER A 156 -2.64 -8.92 5.40
CA SER A 156 -2.26 -8.06 4.27
C SER A 156 -0.81 -8.29 3.84
N SER A 157 0.12 -8.41 4.79
CA SER A 157 1.53 -8.70 4.48
C SER A 157 1.71 -10.07 3.80
N LEU A 158 0.97 -11.09 4.22
CA LEU A 158 0.99 -12.41 3.60
C LEU A 158 0.39 -12.39 2.18
N ILE A 159 -0.70 -11.65 1.97
CA ILE A 159 -1.33 -11.51 0.65
C ILE A 159 -0.38 -10.78 -0.30
N LEU A 160 0.13 -9.60 0.09
CA LEU A 160 1.03 -8.81 -0.74
C LEU A 160 2.35 -9.55 -1.01
N GLY A 161 2.95 -10.16 0.02
CA GLY A 161 4.18 -10.93 -0.09
C GLY A 161 4.02 -12.20 -0.91
N GLY A 162 2.95 -12.96 -0.67
CA GLY A 162 2.64 -14.19 -1.41
C GLY A 162 2.34 -13.92 -2.88
N LEU A 163 1.55 -12.89 -3.18
CA LEU A 163 1.26 -12.50 -4.56
C LEU A 163 2.51 -11.99 -5.28
N SER A 164 3.35 -11.20 -4.59
CA SER A 164 4.66 -10.77 -5.11
C SER A 164 5.54 -11.98 -5.47
N LEU A 165 5.63 -12.96 -4.56
CA LEU A 165 6.41 -14.17 -4.77
C LEU A 165 5.89 -14.97 -5.97
N LEU A 166 4.57 -15.11 -6.09
CA LEU A 166 3.94 -15.78 -7.23
C LEU A 166 4.30 -15.10 -8.56
N PHE A 167 4.19 -13.78 -8.65
CA PHE A 167 4.57 -13.05 -9.87
C PHE A 167 6.06 -13.14 -10.18
N PHE A 168 6.92 -13.14 -9.14
CA PHE A 168 8.35 -13.39 -9.32
C PHE A 168 8.63 -14.79 -9.89
N LEU A 169 7.97 -15.83 -9.37
CA LEU A 169 8.12 -17.19 -9.87
C LEU A 169 7.62 -17.33 -11.32
N LEU A 170 6.49 -16.71 -11.65
CA LEU A 170 5.98 -16.65 -13.02
C LEU A 170 6.97 -15.96 -13.96
N ALA A 171 7.53 -14.82 -13.55
CA ALA A 171 8.55 -14.11 -14.32
C ALA A 171 9.80 -14.99 -14.52
N ALA A 172 10.29 -15.65 -13.47
CA ALA A 172 11.45 -16.53 -13.53
C ALA A 172 11.22 -17.73 -14.47
N PHE A 173 10.02 -18.33 -14.43
CA PHE A 173 9.66 -19.43 -15.33
C PHE A 173 9.61 -18.97 -16.79
N LYS A 174 9.03 -17.80 -17.06
CA LYS A 174 8.91 -17.26 -18.42
C LYS A 174 10.21 -16.71 -18.99
N ILE A 175 11.12 -16.20 -18.15
CA ILE A 175 12.47 -15.77 -18.56
C ILE A 175 13.24 -16.91 -19.22
N ARG A 176 13.04 -18.17 -18.79
CA ARG A 176 13.73 -19.33 -19.39
C ARG A 176 13.42 -19.55 -20.87
N GLY A 177 12.29 -19.06 -21.37
CA GLY A 177 11.91 -19.12 -22.78
C GLY A 177 11.97 -17.76 -23.49
N TYR A 178 12.53 -16.73 -22.84
CA TYR A 178 12.56 -15.39 -23.38
C TYR A 178 13.80 -15.21 -24.28
N ASN A 179 13.58 -15.00 -25.57
CA ASN A 179 14.66 -14.67 -26.51
C ASN A 179 15.12 -13.23 -26.24
N PHE A 180 16.31 -13.08 -25.65
CA PHE A 180 16.94 -11.77 -25.48
C PHE A 180 17.38 -11.25 -26.85
N MET A 181 16.55 -10.42 -27.48
CA MET A 181 17.03 -9.58 -28.59
C MET A 181 17.88 -8.47 -27.99
N PHE A 182 19.19 -8.65 -28.03
CA PHE A 182 20.15 -7.56 -27.84
C PHE A 182 20.07 -6.69 -29.08
N THR A 183 19.26 -5.63 -29.02
CA THR A 183 19.40 -4.49 -29.92
C THR A 183 20.73 -3.82 -29.55
N GLY A 184 21.84 -4.40 -30.02
CA GLY A 184 23.12 -3.72 -30.03
C GLY A 184 22.89 -2.37 -30.69
N GLY A 185 23.27 -1.28 -30.02
CA GLY A 185 22.98 0.07 -30.47
C GLY A 185 23.47 0.26 -31.89
N THR A 186 22.55 0.22 -32.85
CA THR A 186 22.77 0.82 -34.14
C THR A 186 22.60 2.31 -33.92
N PHE A 187 23.71 3.02 -33.99
CA PHE A 187 23.74 4.43 -34.30
C PHE A 187 23.07 4.57 -35.66
N ASP A 188 21.78 4.88 -35.68
CA ASP A 188 21.16 5.41 -36.90
C ASP A 188 21.44 6.92 -36.89
N GLU A 189 22.17 7.34 -37.94
CA GLU A 189 22.68 8.68 -38.26
C GLU A 189 21.61 9.79 -38.28
#